data_AF-A0A5Q4SXA5-F1
#
_entry.id   AF-A0A5Q4SXA5-F1
#
_cell.length_a   1.000
_cell.length_b   1.000
_cell.length_c   1.000
_cell.angle_alpha   90.00
_cell.angle_beta   90.00
_cell.angle_gamma   90.00
#
_symmetry.space_group_name_H-M   'P 1'
#
loop_
_entity.id
_entity.type
_entity.pdbx_description
1 polymer ?
#
loop_
_entity_poly.entity_id
_entity_poly.type
_entity_poly.pdbx_seq_one_letter_code
_entity_poly.pdbx_strand_id
1 'polypeptide(L)'
;FRDGEPLTGDAHHAVREAAYGAVSPAQRADAQRAALRRAASLGIGTVHECGGPRISSEDDFTGLLELAGSEPGPRVVGYWADLDVERARALGAAGAAGDLFVDGSLGSHTACLHEPYADAPHTGTAHLEAADVAAHVVACTEAGLQAGFHAIGDAALTAVTDGLRAAAGKLGLARVRAARHRVEHAEMLTPETVAAFAEFGLTASVQPAFDAAWGGEDGMYAQRLGAARARTLNPYAALLRAGVPLAFGSDSPVTPLDPWGTVRAAAFHRTPGHRVSVRAAFTAHTRGGWRAVGRDDAGVLVPG
;
A
#
# COMPACT_ATOMS: atom_id res chain seq x y z
N PHE A 1 -23.22 14.20 -11.79
CA PHE A 1 -23.00 13.78 -13.18
C PHE A 1 -23.20 14.98 -14.09
N ARG A 2 -22.23 15.27 -14.97
CA ARG A 2 -22.36 16.26 -16.05
C ARG A 2 -22.06 15.54 -17.36
N ASP A 3 -22.94 15.72 -18.33
CA ASP A 3 -22.80 15.06 -19.63
C ASP A 3 -21.52 15.56 -20.33
N GLY A 4 -20.74 14.62 -20.88
CA GLY A 4 -19.44 14.91 -21.52
C GLY A 4 -18.22 15.07 -20.58
N GLU A 5 -18.39 14.99 -19.26
CA GLU A 5 -17.27 15.00 -18.30
C GLU A 5 -16.97 13.57 -17.76
N PRO A 6 -15.72 13.26 -17.37
CA PRO A 6 -15.41 12.01 -16.69
C PRO A 6 -16.25 11.82 -15.42
N LEU A 7 -16.64 10.58 -15.13
CA LEU A 7 -17.30 10.24 -13.88
C LEU A 7 -16.32 10.39 -12.72
N THR A 8 -16.75 11.02 -11.63
CA THR A 8 -15.97 11.22 -10.41
C THR A 8 -16.79 10.87 -9.17
N GLY A 9 -16.11 10.63 -8.04
CA GLY A 9 -16.74 10.34 -6.75
C GLY A 9 -17.77 9.21 -6.83
N ASP A 10 -18.95 9.44 -6.25
CA ASP A 10 -20.02 8.44 -6.16
C ASP A 10 -20.48 7.91 -7.51
N ALA A 11 -20.51 8.74 -8.56
CA ALA A 11 -20.90 8.30 -9.89
C ALA A 11 -19.89 7.33 -10.50
N HIS A 12 -18.58 7.57 -10.27
CA HIS A 12 -17.53 6.64 -10.66
C HIS A 12 -17.64 5.33 -9.88
N HIS A 13 -17.88 5.40 -8.55
CA HIS A 13 -18.06 4.21 -7.74
C HIS A 13 -19.26 3.38 -8.19
N ALA A 14 -20.41 3.99 -8.46
CA ALA A 14 -21.61 3.28 -8.92
C ALA A 14 -21.38 2.53 -10.25
N VAL A 15 -20.68 3.16 -11.21
CA VAL A 15 -20.35 2.49 -12.48
C VAL A 15 -19.34 1.37 -12.27
N ARG A 16 -18.36 1.55 -11.39
CA ARG A 16 -17.39 0.51 -11.05
C ARG A 16 -18.06 -0.71 -10.40
N GLU A 17 -18.97 -0.49 -9.46
CA GLU A 17 -19.78 -1.56 -8.85
C GLU A 17 -20.60 -2.32 -9.90
N ALA A 18 -21.26 -1.61 -10.81
CA ALA A 18 -22.01 -2.24 -11.90
C ALA A 18 -21.09 -3.04 -12.84
N ALA A 19 -19.92 -2.50 -13.18
CA ALA A 19 -18.95 -3.16 -14.05
C ALA A 19 -18.37 -4.43 -13.40
N TYR A 20 -17.99 -4.37 -12.12
CA TYR A 20 -17.49 -5.53 -11.38
C TYR A 20 -18.57 -6.58 -11.14
N GLY A 21 -19.80 -6.15 -10.84
CA GLY A 21 -20.95 -7.05 -10.72
C GLY A 21 -21.31 -7.79 -12.01
N ALA A 22 -20.95 -7.25 -13.18
CA ALA A 22 -21.16 -7.89 -14.47
C ALA A 22 -20.13 -9.00 -14.80
N VAL A 23 -19.01 -9.06 -14.06
CA VAL A 23 -18.02 -10.13 -14.22
C VAL A 23 -18.54 -11.38 -13.54
N SER A 24 -18.67 -12.49 -14.28
CA SER A 24 -19.13 -13.76 -13.69
C SER A 24 -18.07 -14.37 -12.76
N PRO A 25 -18.47 -15.24 -11.81
CA PRO A 25 -17.52 -15.97 -10.96
C PRO A 25 -16.46 -16.76 -11.77
N ALA A 26 -16.85 -17.37 -12.89
CA ALA A 26 -15.93 -18.09 -13.77
C ALA A 26 -14.90 -17.15 -14.42
N GLN A 27 -15.33 -15.98 -14.90
CA GLN A 27 -14.42 -14.98 -15.47
C GLN A 27 -13.45 -14.42 -14.42
N ARG A 28 -13.91 -14.19 -13.18
CA ARG A 28 -13.02 -13.79 -12.07
C ARG A 28 -11.97 -14.85 -11.80
N ALA A 29 -12.37 -16.11 -11.64
CA ALA A 29 -11.43 -17.21 -11.42
C ALA A 29 -10.42 -17.36 -12.58
N ASP A 30 -10.87 -17.23 -13.83
CA ASP A 30 -9.98 -17.26 -15.00
C ASP A 30 -8.96 -16.12 -14.99
N ALA A 31 -9.40 -14.91 -14.63
CA ALA A 31 -8.54 -13.74 -14.50
C ALA A 31 -7.51 -13.91 -13.37
N GLN A 32 -7.93 -14.43 -12.21
CA GLN A 32 -7.05 -14.73 -11.07
C GLN A 32 -5.99 -15.78 -11.45
N ARG A 33 -6.37 -16.88 -12.12
CA ARG A 33 -5.39 -17.87 -12.64
C ARG A 33 -4.43 -17.24 -13.64
N ALA A 34 -4.93 -16.38 -14.52
CA ALA A 34 -4.08 -15.69 -15.49
C ALA A 34 -3.06 -14.78 -14.78
N ALA A 35 -3.49 -14.02 -13.78
CA ALA A 35 -2.62 -13.16 -12.97
C ALA A 35 -1.55 -13.96 -12.20
N LEU A 36 -1.94 -15.04 -11.52
CA LEU A 36 -0.99 -15.89 -10.78
C LEU A 36 -0.02 -16.62 -11.70
N ARG A 37 -0.47 -17.15 -12.84
CA ARG A 37 0.44 -17.74 -13.85
C ARG A 37 1.40 -16.69 -14.41
N ARG A 38 0.93 -15.46 -14.64
CA ARG A 38 1.79 -14.37 -15.08
C ARG A 38 2.84 -14.04 -14.02
N ALA A 39 2.43 -13.89 -12.76
CA ALA A 39 3.35 -13.66 -11.64
C ALA A 39 4.41 -14.78 -11.54
N ALA A 40 4.00 -16.05 -11.61
CA ALA A 40 4.92 -17.19 -11.61
C ALA A 40 5.89 -17.15 -12.79
N SER A 41 5.42 -16.80 -14.00
CA SER A 41 6.28 -16.68 -15.19
C SER A 41 7.36 -15.61 -15.07
N LEU A 42 7.19 -14.67 -14.15
CA LEU A 42 8.12 -13.58 -13.85
C LEU A 42 9.00 -13.87 -12.62
N GLY A 43 8.90 -15.06 -12.03
CA GLY A 43 9.66 -15.45 -10.85
C GLY A 43 9.09 -14.92 -9.53
N ILE A 44 7.86 -14.40 -9.53
CA ILE A 44 7.18 -13.96 -8.30
C ILE A 44 6.63 -15.20 -7.59
N GLY A 45 7.23 -15.57 -6.46
CA GLY A 45 6.81 -16.73 -5.67
C GLY A 45 5.75 -16.43 -4.60
N THR A 46 5.49 -15.16 -4.30
CA THR A 46 4.48 -14.75 -3.32
C THR A 46 3.91 -13.39 -3.70
N VAL A 47 2.60 -13.24 -3.60
CA VAL A 47 1.84 -12.02 -3.85
C VAL A 47 1.08 -11.65 -2.58
N HIS A 48 1.05 -10.36 -2.25
CA HIS A 48 0.19 -9.85 -1.19
C HIS A 48 -1.04 -9.23 -1.86
N GLU A 49 -2.21 -9.81 -1.60
CA GLU A 49 -3.48 -9.30 -2.10
C GLU A 49 -4.01 -8.25 -1.13
N CYS A 50 -4.23 -7.02 -1.61
CA CYS A 50 -4.88 -5.96 -0.86
C CYS A 50 -6.34 -5.86 -1.36
N GLY A 51 -7.24 -6.58 -0.69
CA GLY A 51 -8.67 -6.54 -0.96
C GLY A 51 -9.42 -5.68 0.04
N GLY A 52 -10.67 -5.37 -0.25
CA GLY A 52 -11.55 -4.61 0.64
C GLY A 52 -12.81 -4.17 -0.09
N PRO A 53 -13.90 -3.78 0.60
CA PRO A 53 -15.19 -3.51 -0.03
C PRO A 53 -15.17 -2.37 -1.05
N ARG A 54 -14.12 -1.54 -1.06
CA ARG A 54 -13.92 -0.46 -2.04
C ARG A 54 -12.91 -0.82 -3.14
N ILE A 55 -12.37 -2.03 -3.13
CA ILE A 55 -11.32 -2.53 -4.04
C ILE A 55 -11.82 -3.76 -4.79
N SER A 56 -12.31 -4.77 -4.05
CA SER A 56 -12.79 -6.06 -4.56
C SER A 56 -13.97 -6.57 -3.72
N SER A 57 -14.66 -7.62 -4.20
CA SER A 57 -15.70 -8.28 -3.40
C SER A 57 -15.09 -9.35 -2.50
N GLU A 58 -15.81 -9.75 -1.45
CA GLU A 58 -15.39 -10.85 -0.58
C GLU A 58 -15.25 -12.17 -1.34
N ASP A 59 -16.15 -12.44 -2.29
CA ASP A 59 -16.08 -13.61 -3.17
C ASP A 59 -14.83 -13.59 -4.05
N ASP A 60 -14.42 -12.41 -4.53
CA ASP A 60 -13.20 -12.25 -5.32
C ASP A 60 -11.96 -12.52 -4.46
N PHE A 61 -11.90 -11.89 -3.28
CA PHE A 61 -10.82 -12.05 -2.32
C PHE A 61 -10.66 -13.51 -1.84
N THR A 62 -11.74 -14.10 -1.32
CA THR A 62 -11.72 -15.48 -0.81
C THR A 62 -11.48 -16.49 -1.92
N GLY A 63 -12.07 -16.28 -3.11
CA GLY A 63 -11.81 -17.10 -4.29
C GLY A 63 -10.34 -17.12 -4.69
N LEU A 64 -9.63 -15.97 -4.62
CA LEU A 64 -8.19 -15.94 -4.88
C LEU A 64 -7.38 -16.73 -3.84
N LEU A 65 -7.75 -16.63 -2.57
CA LEU A 65 -7.09 -17.38 -1.49
C LEU A 65 -7.29 -18.89 -1.65
N GLU A 66 -8.51 -19.32 -1.95
CA GLU A 66 -8.83 -20.73 -2.21
C GLU A 66 -8.07 -21.26 -3.43
N LEU A 67 -8.01 -20.47 -4.50
CA LEU A 67 -7.30 -20.83 -5.72
C LEU A 67 -5.80 -20.99 -5.47
N ALA A 68 -5.19 -20.04 -4.77
CA ALA A 68 -3.77 -20.10 -4.42
C ALA A 68 -3.43 -21.27 -3.46
N GLY A 69 -4.40 -21.72 -2.66
CA GLY A 69 -4.27 -22.89 -1.79
C GLY A 69 -4.48 -24.23 -2.49
N SER A 70 -5.16 -24.25 -3.64
CA SER A 70 -5.57 -25.49 -4.35
C SER A 70 -4.83 -25.73 -5.67
N GLU A 71 -4.23 -24.70 -6.28
CA GLU A 71 -3.51 -24.81 -7.54
C GLU A 71 -2.00 -24.51 -7.39
N PRO A 72 -1.12 -25.09 -8.21
CA PRO A 72 0.29 -24.72 -8.25
C PRO A 72 0.47 -23.26 -8.69
N GLY A 73 1.26 -22.48 -7.95
CA GLY A 73 1.51 -21.09 -8.31
C GLY A 73 2.21 -20.32 -7.20
N PRO A 74 2.23 -18.97 -7.33
CA PRO A 74 2.67 -18.10 -6.25
C PRO A 74 1.77 -18.27 -5.04
N ARG A 75 2.34 -18.17 -3.84
CA ARG A 75 1.56 -18.06 -2.60
C ARG A 75 0.81 -16.73 -2.58
N VAL A 76 -0.40 -16.70 -2.06
CA VAL A 76 -1.14 -15.45 -1.82
C VAL A 76 -1.28 -15.23 -0.33
N VAL A 77 -0.92 -14.03 0.13
CA VAL A 77 -1.24 -13.55 1.48
C VAL A 77 -2.25 -12.43 1.34
N GLY A 78 -3.48 -12.68 1.77
CA GLY A 78 -4.57 -11.72 1.67
C GLY A 78 -4.63 -10.76 2.85
N TYR A 79 -4.87 -9.49 2.57
CA TYR A 79 -5.22 -8.47 3.53
C TYR A 79 -6.58 -7.88 3.15
N TRP A 80 -7.43 -7.64 4.15
CA TRP A 80 -8.77 -7.07 3.92
C TRP A 80 -8.86 -5.67 4.55
N ALA A 81 -9.10 -4.64 3.74
CA ALA A 81 -9.21 -3.24 4.18
C ALA A 81 -10.62 -2.92 4.67
N ASP A 82 -10.91 -3.25 5.92
CA ASP A 82 -12.17 -2.94 6.57
C ASP A 82 -11.91 -2.47 8.01
N LEU A 83 -12.76 -1.57 8.50
CA LEU A 83 -12.78 -1.15 9.89
C LEU A 83 -13.37 -2.25 10.80
N ASP A 84 -14.16 -3.18 10.23
CA ASP A 84 -14.58 -4.40 10.92
C ASP A 84 -13.45 -5.45 10.93
N VAL A 85 -12.69 -5.44 12.01
CA VAL A 85 -11.57 -6.36 12.26
C VAL A 85 -12.01 -7.82 12.29
N GLU A 86 -13.22 -8.12 12.78
CA GLU A 86 -13.73 -9.49 12.83
C GLU A 86 -14.14 -9.97 11.44
N ARG A 87 -14.58 -9.07 10.56
CA ARG A 87 -14.81 -9.40 9.16
C ARG A 87 -13.53 -9.84 8.44
N ALA A 88 -12.44 -9.09 8.62
CA ALA A 88 -11.14 -9.48 8.05
C ALA A 88 -10.69 -10.87 8.54
N ARG A 89 -10.88 -11.17 9.84
CA ARG A 89 -10.60 -12.50 10.40
C ARG A 89 -11.47 -13.59 9.76
N ALA A 90 -12.78 -13.34 9.63
CA ALA A 90 -13.73 -14.31 9.08
C ALA A 90 -13.42 -14.67 7.62
N LEU A 91 -12.85 -13.74 6.85
CA LEU A 91 -12.42 -13.94 5.47
C LEU A 91 -11.05 -14.64 5.34
N GLY A 92 -10.38 -14.96 6.46
CA GLY A 92 -9.06 -15.58 6.46
C GLY A 92 -7.92 -14.63 6.10
N ALA A 93 -8.13 -13.30 6.22
CA ALA A 93 -7.09 -12.32 5.95
C ALA A 93 -5.99 -12.37 7.02
N ALA A 94 -4.74 -12.13 6.60
CA ALA A 94 -3.59 -12.00 7.48
C ALA A 94 -3.61 -10.72 8.34
N GLY A 95 -4.44 -9.74 7.95
CA GLY A 95 -4.63 -8.51 8.69
C GLY A 95 -5.77 -7.67 8.12
N ALA A 96 -6.29 -6.77 8.94
CA ALA A 96 -7.21 -5.72 8.50
C ALA A 96 -6.39 -4.54 7.92
N ALA A 97 -5.59 -4.83 6.89
CA ALA A 97 -4.44 -4.03 6.48
C ALA A 97 -4.23 -3.92 4.96
N GLY A 98 -5.29 -4.16 4.19
CA GLY A 98 -5.24 -4.34 2.74
C GLY A 98 -5.60 -3.09 1.97
N ASP A 99 -4.96 -1.96 2.30
CA ASP A 99 -5.19 -0.67 1.65
C ASP A 99 -6.45 0.09 2.15
N LEU A 100 -6.56 0.27 3.47
CA LEU A 100 -7.66 1.05 4.06
C LEU A 100 -7.46 2.55 3.80
N PHE A 101 -8.31 3.14 2.95
CA PHE A 101 -8.20 4.51 2.47
C PHE A 101 -8.22 5.57 3.57
N VAL A 102 -7.06 6.19 3.83
CA VAL A 102 -6.96 7.46 4.57
C VAL A 102 -7.12 8.64 3.61
N ASP A 103 -6.60 8.51 2.39
CA ASP A 103 -6.77 9.46 1.29
C ASP A 103 -6.87 8.78 -0.08
N GLY A 104 -6.81 9.56 -1.15
CA GLY A 104 -6.80 9.07 -2.53
C GLY A 104 -5.42 9.12 -3.19
N SER A 105 -5.34 9.55 -4.45
CA SER A 105 -4.10 9.56 -5.24
C SER A 105 -3.69 10.95 -5.72
N LEU A 106 -2.40 11.14 -5.99
CA LEU A 106 -1.90 12.39 -6.57
C LEU A 106 -2.44 12.66 -7.96
N GLY A 107 -2.58 11.60 -8.79
CA GLY A 107 -3.02 11.73 -10.18
C GLY A 107 -4.42 12.32 -10.32
N SER A 108 -5.32 11.93 -9.41
CA SER A 108 -6.72 12.38 -9.34
C SER A 108 -6.96 13.57 -8.41
N HIS A 109 -5.90 14.20 -7.88
CA HIS A 109 -5.98 15.29 -6.90
C HIS A 109 -6.72 14.94 -5.61
N THR A 110 -6.72 13.67 -5.20
CA THR A 110 -7.44 13.21 -4.00
C THR A 110 -6.54 12.77 -2.86
N ALA A 111 -5.23 12.68 -3.07
CA ALA A 111 -4.28 12.54 -1.95
C ALA A 111 -4.38 13.76 -1.03
N CYS A 112 -4.39 13.55 0.29
CA CYS A 112 -4.68 14.59 1.26
C CYS A 112 -3.40 15.33 1.65
N LEU A 113 -3.34 16.63 1.33
CA LEU A 113 -2.15 17.46 1.45
C LEU A 113 -2.28 18.52 2.56
N HIS A 114 -1.17 18.94 3.15
CA HIS A 114 -1.16 20.11 4.05
C HIS A 114 -1.32 21.43 3.29
N GLU A 115 -0.78 21.50 2.09
CA GLU A 115 -0.83 22.68 1.21
C GLU A 115 -1.57 22.35 -0.08
N PRO A 116 -2.32 23.29 -0.69
CA PRO A 116 -3.04 23.03 -1.94
C PRO A 116 -2.16 22.45 -3.05
N TYR A 117 -2.77 21.69 -3.95
CA TYR A 117 -2.11 21.28 -5.20
C TYR A 117 -1.59 22.50 -5.96
N ALA A 118 -0.50 22.33 -6.72
CA ALA A 118 0.07 23.43 -7.51
C ALA A 118 -0.84 23.84 -8.67
N ASP A 119 -1.62 22.90 -9.20
CA ASP A 119 -2.53 23.07 -10.33
C ASP A 119 -4.03 23.07 -9.91
N ALA A 120 -4.34 23.02 -8.61
CA ALA A 120 -5.72 23.09 -8.11
C ALA A 120 -5.83 23.74 -6.70
N PRO A 121 -6.87 24.53 -6.42
CA PRO A 121 -6.97 25.34 -5.19
C PRO A 121 -7.47 24.56 -3.94
N HIS A 122 -7.31 23.23 -3.91
CA HIS A 122 -7.74 22.37 -2.79
C HIS A 122 -6.62 21.44 -2.34
N THR A 123 -6.82 20.78 -1.20
CA THR A 123 -5.85 19.90 -0.54
C THR A 123 -6.19 18.41 -0.66
N GLY A 124 -7.14 18.06 -1.52
CA GLY A 124 -7.54 16.67 -1.77
C GLY A 124 -8.65 16.20 -0.84
N THR A 125 -8.64 14.93 -0.43
CA THR A 125 -9.73 14.33 0.34
C THR A 125 -9.21 13.44 1.45
N ALA A 126 -9.61 13.72 2.68
CA ALA A 126 -9.45 12.81 3.81
C ALA A 126 -10.66 11.88 3.89
N HIS A 127 -10.38 10.58 4.03
CA HIS A 127 -11.37 9.52 4.22
C HIS A 127 -11.39 9.01 5.66
N LEU A 128 -10.24 9.07 6.35
CA LEU A 128 -10.09 8.73 7.76
C LEU A 128 -9.26 9.79 8.46
N GLU A 129 -9.67 10.12 9.68
CA GLU A 129 -8.93 11.03 10.56
C GLU A 129 -8.05 10.25 11.55
N ALA A 130 -7.16 10.94 12.26
CA ALA A 130 -6.27 10.32 13.25
C ALA A 130 -7.03 9.50 14.33
N ALA A 131 -8.25 9.91 14.68
CA ALA A 131 -9.09 9.20 15.63
C ALA A 131 -9.57 7.84 15.09
N ASP A 132 -9.92 7.77 13.80
CA ASP A 132 -10.34 6.54 13.15
C ASP A 132 -9.16 5.57 13.01
N VAL A 133 -7.99 6.10 12.60
CA VAL A 133 -6.72 5.35 12.57
C VAL A 133 -6.41 4.79 13.96
N ALA A 134 -6.50 5.61 15.01
CA ALA A 134 -6.22 5.16 16.37
C ALA A 134 -7.18 4.06 16.83
N ALA A 135 -8.47 4.18 16.53
CA ALA A 135 -9.46 3.16 16.84
C ALA A 135 -9.16 1.84 16.11
N HIS A 136 -8.84 1.91 14.81
CA HIS A 136 -8.50 0.74 14.00
C HIS A 136 -7.24 0.03 14.47
N VAL A 137 -6.17 0.79 14.75
CA VAL A 137 -4.92 0.27 15.31
C VAL A 137 -5.17 -0.43 16.64
N VAL A 138 -5.99 0.17 17.51
CA VAL A 138 -6.33 -0.43 18.81
C VAL A 138 -7.06 -1.76 18.60
N ALA A 139 -8.12 -1.76 17.80
CA ALA A 139 -8.90 -2.96 17.52
C ALA A 139 -8.04 -4.08 16.91
N CYS A 140 -7.21 -3.76 15.92
CA CYS A 140 -6.30 -4.72 15.30
C CYS A 140 -5.27 -5.27 16.29
N THR A 141 -4.64 -4.40 17.09
CA THR A 141 -3.61 -4.82 18.06
C THR A 141 -4.20 -5.72 19.14
N GLU A 142 -5.44 -5.44 19.60
CA GLU A 142 -6.13 -6.30 20.57
C GLU A 142 -6.57 -7.63 19.96
N ALA A 143 -6.98 -7.63 18.70
CA ALA A 143 -7.31 -8.83 17.94
C ALA A 143 -6.06 -9.65 17.52
N GLY A 144 -4.85 -9.14 17.70
CA GLY A 144 -3.62 -9.77 17.21
C GLY A 144 -3.49 -9.75 15.68
N LEU A 145 -4.15 -8.80 15.02
CA LEU A 145 -4.09 -8.58 13.58
C LEU A 145 -3.24 -7.34 13.26
N GLN A 146 -2.67 -7.35 12.06
CA GLN A 146 -2.02 -6.16 11.51
C GLN A 146 -3.10 -5.18 11.04
N ALA A 147 -3.03 -3.91 11.46
CA ALA A 147 -3.68 -2.78 10.81
C ALA A 147 -2.83 -2.28 9.63
N GLY A 148 -3.47 -1.72 8.62
CA GLY A 148 -2.78 -1.09 7.51
C GLY A 148 -3.62 -0.13 6.71
N PHE A 149 -2.96 0.84 6.10
CA PHE A 149 -3.58 2.06 5.58
C PHE A 149 -3.02 2.41 4.21
N HIS A 150 -3.89 2.82 3.30
CA HIS A 150 -3.50 3.59 2.12
C HIS A 150 -3.24 5.02 2.55
N ALA A 151 -2.02 5.54 2.34
CA ALA A 151 -1.72 6.94 2.59
C ALA A 151 -0.65 7.46 1.63
N ILE A 152 -1.03 8.41 0.77
CA ILE A 152 -0.14 9.01 -0.22
C ILE A 152 0.31 10.42 0.20
N GLY A 153 -0.65 11.29 0.54
CA GLY A 153 -0.40 12.70 0.86
C GLY A 153 0.23 12.93 2.24
N ASP A 154 0.87 14.08 2.42
CA ASP A 154 1.60 14.41 3.65
C ASP A 154 0.66 14.63 4.85
N ALA A 155 -0.55 15.17 4.62
CA ALA A 155 -1.57 15.28 5.67
C ALA A 155 -2.15 13.90 6.04
N ALA A 156 -2.37 13.02 5.06
CA ALA A 156 -2.81 11.65 5.32
C ALA A 156 -1.78 10.86 6.16
N LEU A 157 -0.49 10.97 5.80
CA LEU A 157 0.59 10.34 6.57
C LEU A 157 0.72 10.93 7.98
N THR A 158 0.46 12.22 8.14
CA THR A 158 0.39 12.86 9.46
C THR A 158 -0.75 12.23 10.29
N ALA A 159 -1.96 12.13 9.74
CA ALA A 159 -3.11 11.51 10.40
C ALA A 159 -2.83 10.04 10.80
N VAL A 160 -2.16 9.27 9.93
CA VAL A 160 -1.73 7.90 10.25
C VAL A 160 -0.79 7.91 11.47
N THR A 161 0.28 8.71 11.44
CA THR A 161 1.26 8.71 12.54
C THR A 161 0.71 9.26 13.85
N ASP A 162 -0.21 10.21 13.80
CA ASP A 162 -0.91 10.74 14.98
C ASP A 162 -1.87 9.70 15.56
N GLY A 163 -2.57 8.95 14.71
CA GLY A 163 -3.42 7.84 15.14
C GLY A 163 -2.62 6.72 15.83
N LEU A 164 -1.45 6.37 15.26
CA LEU A 164 -0.52 5.43 15.88
C LEU A 164 -0.03 5.93 17.25
N ARG A 165 0.28 7.22 17.37
CA ARG A 165 0.69 7.84 18.65
C ARG A 165 -0.42 7.75 19.69
N ALA A 166 -1.66 8.04 19.31
CA ALA A 166 -2.82 7.94 20.20
C ALA A 166 -3.08 6.48 20.62
N ALA A 167 -2.96 5.52 19.70
CA ALA A 167 -3.08 4.10 20.01
C ALA A 167 -1.96 3.61 20.94
N ALA A 168 -0.72 4.05 20.71
CA ALA A 168 0.42 3.75 21.58
C ALA A 168 0.24 4.32 22.99
N GLY A 169 -0.42 5.49 23.14
CA GLY A 169 -0.80 6.02 24.44
C GLY A 169 -1.79 5.13 25.21
N LYS A 170 -2.64 4.38 24.50
CA LYS A 170 -3.61 3.44 25.11
C LYS A 170 -3.03 2.06 25.37
N LEU A 171 -2.26 1.53 24.42
CA LEU A 171 -1.81 0.14 24.43
C LEU A 171 -0.36 -0.03 24.91
N GLY A 172 0.42 1.05 24.92
CA GLY A 172 1.86 1.03 25.10
C GLY A 172 2.61 0.78 23.78
N LEU A 173 3.73 1.48 23.62
CA LEU A 173 4.55 1.46 22.41
C LEU A 173 5.01 0.05 22.01
N ALA A 174 5.36 -0.80 22.98
CA ALA A 174 5.85 -2.16 22.71
C ALA A 174 4.81 -3.03 21.99
N ARG A 175 3.53 -2.91 22.34
CA ARG A 175 2.44 -3.69 21.71
C ARG A 175 2.19 -3.22 20.28
N VAL A 176 2.15 -1.91 20.06
CA VAL A 176 2.02 -1.31 18.72
C VAL A 176 3.17 -1.74 17.80
N ARG A 177 4.41 -1.67 18.30
CA ARG A 177 5.60 -2.13 17.55
C ARG A 177 5.55 -3.62 17.23
N ALA A 178 5.09 -4.45 18.16
CA ALA A 178 5.01 -5.90 17.98
C ALA A 178 3.99 -6.30 16.89
N ALA A 179 2.94 -5.50 16.68
CA ALA A 179 1.90 -5.75 15.68
C ALA A 179 2.34 -5.39 14.25
N ARG A 180 3.47 -4.69 14.08
CA ARG A 180 4.12 -4.40 12.79
C ARG A 180 3.18 -3.80 11.75
N HIS A 181 2.30 -2.88 12.15
CA HIS A 181 1.33 -2.24 11.24
C HIS A 181 1.99 -1.70 9.97
N ARG A 182 1.21 -1.57 8.89
CA ARG A 182 1.75 -1.24 7.56
C ARG A 182 1.10 -0.02 6.95
N VAL A 183 1.82 0.65 6.05
CA VAL A 183 1.30 1.75 5.25
C VAL A 183 1.63 1.47 3.79
N GLU A 184 0.61 1.51 2.94
CA GLU A 184 0.71 1.38 1.51
C GLU A 184 1.07 2.73 0.89
N HIS A 185 1.91 2.67 -0.14
CA HIS A 185 2.46 3.80 -0.89
C HIS A 185 3.45 4.65 -0.10
N ALA A 186 3.00 5.31 0.97
CA ALA A 186 3.81 6.17 1.82
C ALA A 186 4.69 7.15 1.04
N GLU A 187 4.10 7.88 0.09
CA GLU A 187 4.87 8.66 -0.90
C GLU A 187 5.36 10.01 -0.36
N MET A 188 4.49 10.83 0.25
CA MET A 188 4.80 12.20 0.71
C MET A 188 5.28 12.26 2.16
N LEU A 189 6.26 11.44 2.50
CA LEU A 189 6.82 11.42 3.84
C LEU A 189 7.68 12.66 4.15
N THR A 190 7.41 13.26 5.31
CA THR A 190 8.25 14.27 5.95
C THR A 190 9.30 13.62 6.88
N PRO A 191 10.36 14.33 7.29
CA PRO A 191 11.30 13.82 8.30
C PRO A 191 10.62 13.33 9.59
N GLU A 192 9.58 14.03 10.03
CA GLU A 192 8.81 13.72 11.24
C GLU A 192 8.02 12.42 11.07
N THR A 193 7.36 12.24 9.92
CA THR A 193 6.61 11.00 9.63
C THR A 193 7.56 9.82 9.40
N VAL A 194 8.74 10.02 8.78
CA VAL A 194 9.79 8.96 8.71
C VAL A 194 10.24 8.54 10.11
N ALA A 195 10.46 9.49 11.02
CA ALA A 195 10.83 9.18 12.39
C ALA A 195 9.73 8.40 13.12
N ALA A 196 8.47 8.78 12.92
CA ALA A 196 7.32 8.08 13.48
C ALA A 196 7.18 6.64 12.93
N PHE A 197 7.46 6.40 11.64
CA PHE A 197 7.49 5.04 11.09
C PHE A 197 8.50 4.16 11.84
N ALA A 198 9.69 4.68 12.14
CA ALA A 198 10.70 3.96 12.90
C ALA A 198 10.30 3.78 14.39
N GLU A 199 9.71 4.80 15.00
CA GLU A 199 9.22 4.80 16.39
C GLU A 199 8.14 3.73 16.60
N PHE A 200 7.14 3.66 15.71
CA PHE A 200 6.01 2.74 15.84
C PHE A 200 6.25 1.37 15.21
N GLY A 201 7.41 1.16 14.57
CA GLY A 201 7.72 -0.12 13.91
C GLY A 201 6.83 -0.39 12.70
N LEU A 202 6.43 0.67 11.99
CA LEU A 202 5.61 0.57 10.78
C LEU A 202 6.41 -0.05 9.65
N THR A 203 5.76 -0.86 8.82
CA THR A 203 6.30 -1.32 7.53
C THR A 203 5.80 -0.43 6.40
N ALA A 204 6.69 0.08 5.56
CA ALA A 204 6.30 0.79 4.34
C ALA A 204 6.24 -0.20 3.16
N SER A 205 5.05 -0.39 2.63
CA SER A 205 4.77 -1.20 1.45
C SER A 205 4.64 -0.27 0.24
N VAL A 206 5.69 -0.17 -0.56
CA VAL A 206 5.89 0.93 -1.53
C VAL A 206 6.11 0.42 -2.95
N GLN A 207 5.83 1.28 -3.94
CA GLN A 207 5.85 0.93 -5.36
C GLN A 207 6.89 1.77 -6.12
N PRO A 208 8.17 1.36 -6.18
CA PRO A 208 9.21 2.08 -6.92
C PRO A 208 8.88 2.43 -8.38
N ALA A 209 8.07 1.61 -9.04
CA ALA A 209 7.62 1.87 -10.41
C ALA A 209 6.83 3.20 -10.55
N PHE A 210 6.21 3.69 -9.47
CA PHE A 210 5.48 4.95 -9.45
C PHE A 210 6.42 6.14 -9.71
N ASP A 211 7.57 6.21 -9.03
CA ASP A 211 8.59 7.24 -9.30
C ASP A 211 9.13 7.14 -10.73
N ALA A 212 9.35 5.92 -11.23
CA ALA A 212 9.83 5.74 -12.60
C ALA A 212 8.83 6.28 -13.65
N ALA A 213 7.54 6.06 -13.42
CA ALA A 213 6.45 6.46 -14.30
C ALA A 213 6.06 7.93 -14.18
N TRP A 214 6.05 8.48 -12.96
CA TRP A 214 5.41 9.77 -12.66
C TRP A 214 6.30 10.78 -11.94
N GLY A 215 7.45 10.35 -11.41
CA GLY A 215 8.43 11.21 -10.79
C GLY A 215 9.27 12.03 -11.78
N GLY A 216 10.24 12.76 -11.24
CA GLY A 216 11.09 13.69 -12.00
C GLY A 216 10.51 15.11 -12.08
N GLU A 217 11.32 16.04 -12.61
CA GLU A 217 11.01 17.47 -12.57
C GLU A 217 9.89 17.90 -13.53
N ASP A 218 9.61 17.09 -14.55
CA ASP A 218 8.57 17.33 -15.56
C ASP A 218 7.44 16.28 -15.52
N GLY A 219 7.55 15.32 -14.60
CA GLY A 219 6.58 14.22 -14.44
C GLY A 219 5.24 14.69 -13.87
N MET A 220 4.28 13.76 -13.80
CA MET A 220 2.95 14.03 -13.24
C MET A 220 3.02 14.58 -11.81
N TYR A 221 3.94 14.08 -10.99
CA TYR A 221 4.13 14.59 -9.63
C TYR A 221 4.53 16.07 -9.58
N ALA A 222 5.42 16.51 -10.46
CA ALA A 222 5.82 17.91 -10.54
C ALA A 222 4.68 18.81 -11.05
N GLN A 223 3.82 18.30 -11.95
CA GLN A 223 2.63 19.02 -12.40
C GLN A 223 1.63 19.23 -11.25
N ARG A 224 1.41 18.20 -10.42
CA ARG A 224 0.47 18.22 -9.29
C ARG A 224 0.97 19.03 -8.10
N LEU A 225 2.25 18.91 -7.76
CA LEU A 225 2.78 19.43 -6.49
C LEU A 225 3.74 20.62 -6.68
N GLY A 226 4.19 20.88 -7.90
CA GLY A 226 5.37 21.69 -8.17
C GLY A 226 6.66 20.91 -7.93
N ALA A 227 7.72 21.25 -8.67
CA ALA A 227 8.98 20.50 -8.65
C ALA A 227 9.62 20.41 -7.25
N ALA A 228 9.44 21.41 -6.39
CA ALA A 228 10.00 21.41 -5.04
C ALA A 228 9.42 20.29 -4.16
N ARG A 229 8.09 20.19 -4.08
CA ARG A 229 7.40 19.12 -3.32
C ARG A 229 7.51 17.76 -4.02
N ALA A 230 7.46 17.72 -5.35
CA ALA A 230 7.64 16.46 -6.07
C ALA A 230 9.02 15.81 -5.83
N ARG A 231 10.08 16.61 -5.63
CA ARG A 231 11.42 16.08 -5.32
C ARG A 231 11.51 15.36 -3.98
N THR A 232 10.57 15.57 -3.05
CA THR A 232 10.59 14.94 -1.72
C THR A 232 9.86 13.60 -1.68
N LEU A 233 9.19 13.22 -2.76
CA LEU A 233 8.41 11.99 -2.85
C LEU A 233 9.29 10.74 -2.79
N ASN A 234 8.68 9.67 -2.29
CA ASN A 234 9.22 8.31 -2.30
C ASN A 234 10.64 8.22 -1.68
N PRO A 235 10.85 8.71 -0.44
CA PRO A 235 12.19 8.85 0.15
C PRO A 235 12.76 7.53 0.69
N TYR A 236 12.86 6.49 -0.16
CA TYR A 236 13.25 5.13 0.22
C TYR A 236 14.58 5.07 0.99
N ALA A 237 15.57 5.86 0.58
CA ALA A 237 16.85 5.95 1.28
C ALA A 237 16.72 6.48 2.73
N ALA A 238 15.80 7.41 2.97
CA ALA A 238 15.56 7.95 4.32
C ALA A 238 14.87 6.91 5.20
N LEU A 239 13.86 6.21 4.68
CA LEU A 239 13.19 5.11 5.35
C LEU A 239 14.18 4.01 5.78
N LEU A 240 15.04 3.55 4.87
CA LEU A 240 16.06 2.55 5.19
C LEU A 240 17.06 3.04 6.24
N ARG A 241 17.51 4.30 6.17
CA ARG A 241 18.44 4.87 7.18
C ARG A 241 17.79 4.97 8.56
N ALA A 242 16.50 5.24 8.63
CA ALA A 242 15.74 5.27 9.87
C ALA A 242 15.44 3.87 10.42
N GLY A 243 15.76 2.79 9.68
CA GLY A 243 15.49 1.42 10.08
C GLY A 243 14.05 0.97 9.81
N VAL A 244 13.31 1.69 8.96
CA VAL A 244 11.95 1.32 8.57
C VAL A 244 12.00 0.11 7.60
N PRO A 245 11.28 -0.99 7.89
CA PRO A 245 11.13 -2.09 6.96
C PRO A 245 10.47 -1.64 5.65
N LEU A 246 11.09 -1.99 4.52
CA LEU A 246 10.52 -1.78 3.19
C LEU A 246 10.06 -3.12 2.59
N ALA A 247 8.84 -3.14 2.07
CA ALA A 247 8.34 -4.18 1.17
C ALA A 247 8.02 -3.53 -0.17
N PHE A 248 8.53 -4.10 -1.27
CA PHE A 248 8.25 -3.58 -2.61
C PHE A 248 7.14 -4.34 -3.30
N GLY A 249 6.18 -3.62 -3.87
CA GLY A 249 5.10 -4.14 -4.70
C GLY A 249 4.94 -3.33 -5.98
N SER A 250 4.04 -3.78 -6.86
CA SER A 250 3.70 -3.06 -8.10
C SER A 250 2.33 -2.37 -8.04
N ASP A 251 1.50 -2.71 -7.05
CA ASP A 251 0.09 -2.32 -7.04
C ASP A 251 -0.58 -2.68 -8.38
N SER A 252 -0.40 -3.92 -8.83
CA SER A 252 -0.92 -4.33 -10.14
C SER A 252 -2.45 -4.34 -10.12
N PRO A 253 -3.14 -3.82 -11.15
CA PRO A 253 -2.62 -3.48 -12.48
C PRO A 253 -2.18 -2.02 -12.68
N VAL A 254 -2.10 -1.19 -11.63
CA VAL A 254 -1.69 0.23 -11.73
C VAL A 254 -0.31 0.35 -12.35
N THR A 255 0.66 -0.45 -11.87
CA THR A 255 1.89 -0.71 -12.63
C THR A 255 2.05 -2.21 -12.96
N PRO A 256 2.80 -2.54 -14.03
CA PRO A 256 2.98 -3.93 -14.43
C PRO A 256 3.66 -4.76 -13.35
N LEU A 257 3.36 -6.07 -13.33
CA LEU A 257 4.20 -7.05 -12.66
C LEU A 257 5.58 -7.07 -13.35
N ASP A 258 6.56 -6.39 -12.75
CA ASP A 258 7.94 -6.33 -13.24
C ASP A 258 8.93 -6.22 -12.06
N PRO A 259 9.40 -7.37 -11.53
CA PRO A 259 10.27 -7.38 -10.35
C PRO A 259 11.61 -6.67 -10.57
N TRP A 260 12.20 -6.86 -11.75
CA TRP A 260 13.49 -6.24 -12.08
C TRP A 260 13.33 -4.76 -12.42
N GLY A 261 12.23 -4.38 -13.07
CA GLY A 261 11.84 -2.99 -13.25
C GLY A 261 11.67 -2.27 -11.92
N THR A 262 11.05 -2.91 -10.93
CA THR A 262 10.89 -2.38 -9.56
C THR A 262 12.25 -2.17 -8.88
N VAL A 263 13.15 -3.16 -8.93
CA VAL A 263 14.52 -3.05 -8.39
C VAL A 263 15.30 -1.93 -9.07
N ARG A 264 15.19 -1.84 -10.41
CA ARG A 264 15.83 -0.78 -11.19
C ARG A 264 15.27 0.60 -10.81
N ALA A 265 13.96 0.76 -10.72
CA ALA A 265 13.33 2.01 -10.35
C ALA A 265 13.79 2.51 -8.97
N ALA A 266 13.87 1.62 -7.98
CA ALA A 266 14.37 1.96 -6.65
C ALA A 266 15.86 2.35 -6.64
N ALA A 267 16.69 1.69 -7.47
CA ALA A 267 18.12 1.95 -7.55
C ALA A 267 18.49 3.19 -8.39
N PHE A 268 17.62 3.55 -9.34
CA PHE A 268 17.78 4.66 -10.26
C PHE A 268 16.62 5.65 -10.13
N HIS A 269 16.23 5.93 -8.88
CA HIS A 269 15.18 6.88 -8.53
C HIS A 269 15.40 8.25 -9.20
N ARG A 270 14.33 8.93 -9.62
CA ARG A 270 14.38 10.24 -10.29
C ARG A 270 15.03 11.32 -9.42
N THR A 271 14.84 11.24 -8.11
CA THR A 271 15.59 12.02 -7.11
C THR A 271 16.79 11.22 -6.57
N PRO A 272 18.06 11.60 -6.89
CA PRO A 272 19.24 10.83 -6.51
C PRO A 272 19.42 10.61 -4.99
N GLY A 273 18.90 11.52 -4.15
CA GLY A 273 18.95 11.40 -2.69
C GLY A 273 18.00 10.35 -2.09
N HIS A 274 17.06 9.84 -2.88
CA HIS A 274 16.03 8.88 -2.45
C HIS A 274 16.29 7.44 -2.94
N ARG A 275 17.21 7.26 -3.88
CA ARG A 275 17.59 5.92 -4.39
C ARG A 275 18.22 5.03 -3.32
N VAL A 276 18.06 3.73 -3.47
CA VAL A 276 18.69 2.71 -2.62
C VAL A 276 19.68 1.87 -3.42
N SER A 277 20.56 1.10 -2.77
CA SER A 277 21.43 0.18 -3.53
C SER A 277 20.61 -0.93 -4.18
N VAL A 278 21.09 -1.48 -5.30
CA VAL A 278 20.47 -2.65 -5.97
C VAL A 278 20.27 -3.81 -4.98
N ARG A 279 21.23 -4.05 -4.08
CA ARG A 279 21.13 -5.08 -3.03
C ARG A 279 19.99 -4.78 -2.05
N ALA A 280 19.86 -3.54 -1.60
CA ALA A 280 18.79 -3.13 -0.70
C ALA A 280 17.42 -3.24 -1.39
N ALA A 281 17.31 -2.80 -2.64
CA ALA A 281 16.10 -2.93 -3.45
C ALA A 281 15.70 -4.39 -3.64
N PHE A 282 16.64 -5.27 -4.01
CA PHE A 282 16.38 -6.70 -4.14
C PHE A 282 15.94 -7.32 -2.81
N THR A 283 16.53 -6.90 -1.68
CA THR A 283 16.14 -7.38 -0.35
C THR A 283 14.72 -6.94 0.02
N ALA A 284 14.34 -5.69 -0.26
CA ALA A 284 12.98 -5.18 -0.04
C ALA A 284 11.95 -5.91 -0.91
N HIS A 285 12.34 -6.35 -2.11
CA HIS A 285 11.47 -7.08 -3.04
C HIS A 285 11.47 -8.59 -2.85
N THR A 286 12.20 -9.10 -1.86
CA THR A 286 12.23 -10.53 -1.49
C THR A 286 11.88 -10.70 -0.01
N ARG A 287 12.88 -10.58 0.87
CA ARG A 287 12.72 -10.67 2.33
C ARG A 287 11.78 -9.59 2.90
N GLY A 288 11.73 -8.42 2.27
CA GLY A 288 10.87 -7.30 2.69
C GLY A 288 9.39 -7.68 2.75
N GLY A 289 8.87 -8.33 1.71
CA GLY A 289 7.51 -8.86 1.69
C GLY A 289 7.25 -9.85 2.83
N TRP A 290 8.13 -10.84 3.03
CA TRP A 290 7.99 -11.81 4.11
C TRP A 290 8.00 -11.18 5.51
N ARG A 291 8.85 -10.17 5.72
CA ARG A 291 8.87 -9.41 6.98
C ARG A 291 7.61 -8.61 7.21
N ALA A 292 6.98 -8.09 6.15
CA ALA A 292 5.72 -7.38 6.23
C ALA A 292 4.58 -8.27 6.74
N VAL A 293 4.62 -9.58 6.49
CA VAL A 293 3.66 -10.57 7.03
C VAL A 293 4.16 -11.23 8.33
N GLY A 294 5.16 -10.66 8.99
CA GLY A 294 5.69 -11.14 10.27
C GLY A 294 6.57 -12.39 10.18
N ARG A 295 7.07 -12.77 9.00
CA ARG A 295 7.98 -13.92 8.80
C ARG A 295 9.42 -13.43 8.56
N ASP A 296 10.25 -13.47 9.59
CA ASP A 296 11.59 -12.89 9.58
C ASP A 296 12.69 -13.78 8.95
N ASP A 297 12.41 -15.09 8.83
CA ASP A 297 13.28 -16.17 8.35
C ASP A 297 13.05 -16.55 6.87
N ALA A 298 11.95 -16.07 6.26
CA ALA A 298 11.63 -16.33 4.87
C ALA A 298 12.22 -15.28 3.89
N GLY A 299 12.16 -15.59 2.59
CA GLY A 299 12.67 -14.71 1.52
C GLY A 299 14.18 -14.75 1.32
N VAL A 300 14.85 -15.74 1.91
CA VAL A 300 16.28 -16.05 1.73
C VAL A 300 16.45 -17.54 1.45
N LEU A 301 17.50 -17.90 0.74
CA LEU A 301 17.91 -19.30 0.57
C LEU A 301 19.10 -19.55 1.51
N VAL A 302 18.82 -20.15 2.65
CA VAL A 302 19.80 -20.62 3.62
C VAL A 302 19.64 -22.13 3.79
N PRO A 303 20.69 -22.90 4.12
CA PRO A 303 20.53 -24.31 4.44
C PRO A 303 19.66 -24.48 5.70
N GLY A 304 18.56 -25.24 5.59
CA GLY A 304 17.64 -25.55 6.69
C GLY A 304 16.38 -24.71 6.67
#